data_AF-A0A6G4QRS4-F1
#
_entry.id   AF-A0A6G4QRS4-F1
#
_cell.length_a   1.000
_cell.length_b   1.000
_cell.length_c   1.000
_cell.angle_alpha   90.00
_cell.angle_beta   90.00
_cell.angle_gamma   90.00
#
_symmetry.space_group_name_H-M   'P 1'
#
loop_
_entity.id
_entity.type
_entity.pdbx_description
1 polymer ?
#
loop_
_entity_poly.entity_id
_entity_poly.type
_entity_poly.pdbx_seq_one_letter_code
_entity_poly.pdbx_strand_id
1 'polypeptide(L)'
;MIDAKRLSGLVERELEAIADPRVRDHVRSLLVEPRPILRDWDYGEPGQQYVCWNVVEDLARSKVAIAYCEQGFGPTNPWGLVWTGDDGGEGAIGMDSAWFLTLEEAVHNSVASALPIWRLYGQDGALSEEMDWDAAWKACEARRVADPDGLYGVDRDRKGPLAD
;
A
#
# COMPACT_ATOMS: atom_id res chain seq x y z
N MET A 1 -8.62 -21.55 -4.26
CA MET A 1 -7.51 -21.74 -3.32
C MET A 1 -6.22 -21.60 -4.09
N ILE A 2 -5.61 -20.45 -3.89
CA ILE A 2 -4.29 -20.12 -4.43
C ILE A 2 -3.21 -20.95 -3.69
N ASP A 3 -2.12 -21.25 -4.37
CA ASP A 3 -0.91 -21.83 -3.79
C ASP A 3 0.27 -20.87 -4.01
N ALA A 4 1.42 -21.13 -3.37
CA ALA A 4 2.59 -20.25 -3.46
C ALA A 4 3.02 -20.01 -4.92
N LYS A 5 3.05 -21.05 -5.76
CA LYS A 5 3.46 -20.94 -7.17
C LYS A 5 2.50 -20.07 -7.98
N ARG A 6 1.18 -20.27 -7.80
CA ARG A 6 0.14 -19.48 -8.46
C ARG A 6 0.16 -18.03 -7.99
N LEU A 7 0.42 -17.81 -6.71
CA LEU A 7 0.54 -16.48 -6.12
C LEU A 7 1.79 -15.76 -6.64
N SER A 8 2.97 -16.39 -6.66
CA SER A 8 4.16 -15.79 -7.27
C SER A 8 3.90 -15.39 -8.73
N GLY A 9 3.22 -16.25 -9.50
CA GLY A 9 2.83 -15.91 -10.87
C GLY A 9 1.82 -14.75 -10.96
N LEU A 10 0.93 -14.58 -9.97
CA LEU A 10 0.03 -13.43 -9.89
C LEU A 10 0.79 -12.15 -9.55
N VAL A 11 1.64 -12.18 -8.53
CA VAL A 11 2.50 -11.08 -8.11
C VAL A 11 3.32 -10.57 -9.28
N GLU A 12 3.98 -11.46 -10.03
CA GLU A 12 4.79 -11.05 -11.19
C GLU A 12 3.96 -10.35 -12.28
N ARG A 13 2.76 -10.86 -12.60
CA ARG A 13 1.89 -10.22 -13.59
C ARG A 13 1.41 -8.84 -13.15
N GLU A 14 1.00 -8.69 -11.89
CA GLU A 14 0.56 -7.39 -11.37
C GLU A 14 1.73 -6.41 -11.23
N LEU A 15 2.91 -6.91 -10.86
CA LEU A 15 4.12 -6.12 -10.80
C LEU A 15 4.54 -5.62 -12.17
N GLU A 16 4.42 -6.43 -13.22
CA GLU A 16 4.66 -6.01 -14.61
C GLU A 16 3.68 -4.92 -15.07
N ALA A 17 2.45 -4.90 -14.53
CA ALA A 17 1.43 -3.90 -14.85
C ALA A 17 1.72 -2.52 -14.23
N ILE A 18 2.55 -2.44 -13.19
CA ILE A 18 2.97 -1.16 -12.60
C ILE A 18 3.79 -0.37 -13.63
N ALA A 19 3.34 0.84 -13.93
CA ALA A 19 3.91 1.65 -15.01
C ALA A 19 5.30 2.21 -14.68
N ASP A 20 5.53 2.66 -13.44
CA ASP A 20 6.80 3.27 -13.04
C ASP A 20 7.85 2.17 -12.75
N PRO A 21 8.94 2.08 -13.53
CA PRO A 21 9.98 1.09 -13.32
C PRO A 21 10.67 1.21 -11.95
N ARG A 22 10.77 2.42 -11.37
CA ARG A 22 11.38 2.63 -10.05
C ARG A 22 10.57 1.94 -8.96
N VAL A 23 9.25 1.97 -9.08
CA VAL A 23 8.32 1.30 -8.17
C VAL A 23 8.46 -0.21 -8.33
N ARG A 24 8.48 -0.70 -9.58
CA ARG A 24 8.67 -2.14 -9.85
C ARG A 24 9.97 -2.67 -9.25
N ASP A 25 11.08 -2.00 -9.51
CA ASP A 25 12.40 -2.43 -9.05
C ASP A 25 12.49 -2.41 -7.52
N HIS A 26 11.89 -1.41 -6.88
CA HIS A 26 11.80 -1.34 -5.44
C HIS A 26 10.99 -2.49 -4.85
N VAL A 27 9.79 -2.76 -5.39
CA VAL A 27 8.95 -3.88 -4.92
C VAL A 27 9.67 -5.22 -5.14
N ARG A 28 10.33 -5.42 -6.28
CA ARG A 28 11.15 -6.63 -6.54
C ARG A 28 12.20 -6.86 -5.46
N SER A 29 12.84 -5.79 -4.97
CA SER A 29 13.85 -5.90 -3.91
C SER A 29 13.29 -6.29 -2.53
N LEU A 30 11.96 -6.17 -2.35
CA LEU A 30 11.25 -6.43 -1.09
C LEU A 30 10.38 -7.69 -1.15
N LEU A 31 10.35 -8.40 -2.28
CA LEU A 31 9.59 -9.64 -2.41
C LEU A 31 10.11 -10.70 -1.44
N VAL A 32 9.18 -11.37 -0.78
CA VAL A 32 9.46 -12.55 0.03
C VAL A 32 8.85 -13.78 -0.61
N GLU A 33 9.40 -14.96 -0.29
CA GLU A 33 8.76 -16.23 -0.65
C GLU A 33 7.35 -16.27 -0.02
N PRO A 34 6.27 -16.41 -0.82
CA PRO A 34 4.93 -16.39 -0.28
C PRO A 34 4.70 -17.56 0.68
N ARG A 35 4.32 -17.24 1.92
CA ARG A 35 4.03 -18.22 2.97
C ARG A 35 2.62 -18.03 3.49
N PRO A 36 1.86 -19.13 3.70
CA PRO A 36 0.50 -19.04 4.24
C PRO A 36 0.57 -18.69 5.73
N ILE A 37 -0.24 -17.72 6.14
CA ILE A 37 -0.38 -17.26 7.52
C ILE A 37 -1.87 -17.22 7.82
N LEU A 38 -2.28 -17.89 8.90
CA LEU A 38 -3.64 -17.77 9.41
C LEU A 38 -3.77 -16.44 10.15
N ARG A 39 -4.75 -15.63 9.74
CA ARG A 39 -5.08 -14.37 10.38
C ARG A 39 -6.55 -14.33 10.77
N ASP A 40 -6.81 -13.83 11.96
CA ASP A 40 -8.13 -13.59 12.55
C ASP A 40 -8.92 -12.61 11.68
N TRP A 41 -10.19 -12.94 11.50
CA TRP A 41 -11.15 -12.09 10.82
C TRP A 41 -11.88 -11.24 11.85
N ASP A 42 -11.52 -9.94 11.91
CA ASP A 42 -12.03 -8.99 12.91
C ASP A 42 -13.55 -8.80 12.88
N TYR A 43 -14.21 -9.16 11.77
CA TYR A 43 -15.65 -9.04 11.54
C TYR A 43 -16.37 -10.39 11.59
N GLY A 44 -15.67 -11.44 12.02
CA GLY A 44 -16.16 -12.81 12.04
C GLY A 44 -16.68 -13.29 13.37
N GLU A 45 -17.03 -14.56 13.39
CA GLU A 45 -17.20 -15.28 14.64
C GLU A 45 -15.86 -15.38 15.39
N PRO A 46 -15.85 -15.46 16.73
CA PRO A 46 -14.62 -15.64 17.49
C PRO A 46 -13.79 -16.84 16.99
N GLY A 47 -12.52 -16.59 16.67
CA GLY A 47 -11.60 -17.61 16.13
C GLY A 47 -11.79 -17.93 14.65
N GLN A 48 -12.65 -17.20 13.94
CA GLN A 48 -12.71 -17.27 12.48
C GLN A 48 -11.42 -16.70 11.89
N GLN A 49 -10.79 -17.47 11.00
CA GLN A 49 -9.51 -17.12 10.39
C GLN A 49 -9.55 -17.34 8.88
N TYR A 50 -8.76 -16.55 8.15
CA TYR A 50 -8.48 -16.79 6.74
C TYR A 50 -6.99 -16.92 6.47
N VAL A 51 -6.67 -17.67 5.41
CA VAL A 51 -5.29 -17.85 4.94
C VAL A 51 -4.90 -16.62 4.13
N CYS A 52 -4.00 -15.83 4.70
CA CYS A 52 -3.35 -14.72 4.04
C CYS A 52 -1.92 -15.11 3.63
N TRP A 53 -1.35 -14.41 2.66
CA TRP A 53 -0.02 -14.67 2.16
C TRP A 53 0.76 -13.38 2.12
N ASN A 54 1.78 -13.22 2.96
CA ASN A 54 2.68 -12.07 2.83
C ASN A 54 3.48 -12.22 1.53
N VAL A 55 3.58 -11.13 0.75
CA VAL A 55 4.28 -11.10 -0.54
C VAL A 55 5.38 -10.05 -0.61
N VAL A 56 5.23 -8.94 0.13
CA VAL A 56 6.21 -7.86 0.22
C VAL A 56 6.40 -7.52 1.69
N GLU A 57 7.65 -7.50 2.15
CA GLU A 57 8.00 -7.15 3.52
C GLU A 57 9.16 -6.14 3.51
N ASP A 58 8.99 -4.99 4.17
CA ASP A 58 10.04 -4.00 4.36
C ASP A 58 10.37 -3.85 5.86
N LEU A 59 10.80 -4.96 6.46
CA LEU A 59 11.03 -5.08 7.90
C LEU A 59 12.11 -4.11 8.42
N ALA A 60 12.96 -3.59 7.54
CA ALA A 60 13.98 -2.61 7.90
C ALA A 60 13.39 -1.21 8.17
N ARG A 61 12.27 -0.87 7.53
CA ARG A 61 11.63 0.44 7.63
C ARG A 61 10.29 0.42 8.36
N SER A 62 9.52 -0.66 8.20
CA SER A 62 8.14 -0.75 8.66
C SER A 62 7.80 -2.13 9.19
N LYS A 63 6.87 -2.18 10.14
CA LYS A 63 6.22 -3.41 10.62
C LYS A 63 4.97 -3.74 9.80
N VAL A 64 4.86 -3.27 8.57
CA VAL A 64 3.72 -3.49 7.68
C VAL A 64 4.18 -4.27 6.46
N ALA A 65 3.51 -5.38 6.18
CA ALA A 65 3.66 -6.17 4.97
C ALA A 65 2.48 -5.96 4.03
N ILE A 66 2.69 -6.23 2.75
CA ILE A 66 1.61 -6.41 1.78
C ILE A 66 1.29 -7.91 1.73
N ALA A 67 0.01 -8.23 1.92
CA ALA A 67 -0.49 -9.59 1.89
C ALA A 67 -1.58 -9.78 0.84
N TYR A 68 -1.73 -11.02 0.38
CA TYR A 68 -2.82 -11.47 -0.47
C TYR A 68 -3.77 -12.38 0.34
N CYS A 69 -5.08 -12.17 0.25
CA CYS A 69 -6.08 -13.07 0.83
C CYS A 69 -7.30 -13.18 -0.10
N GLU A 70 -7.65 -14.40 -0.53
CA GLU A 70 -8.84 -14.63 -1.38
C GLU A 70 -10.15 -14.26 -0.65
N GLN A 71 -10.14 -14.31 0.69
CA GLN A 71 -11.32 -14.10 1.53
C GLN A 71 -11.35 -12.73 2.22
N GLY A 72 -10.24 -11.99 2.24
CA GLY A 72 -9.99 -10.78 3.06
C GLY A 72 -11.20 -9.84 3.16
N PHE A 73 -11.31 -8.84 2.30
CA PHE A 73 -12.52 -8.02 2.17
C PHE A 73 -13.27 -8.32 0.87
N GLY A 74 -13.36 -9.61 0.56
CA GLY A 74 -13.99 -10.15 -0.64
C GLY A 74 -13.05 -10.20 -1.85
N PRO A 75 -13.45 -10.91 -2.92
CA PRO A 75 -12.62 -11.17 -4.09
C PRO A 75 -12.26 -9.90 -4.88
N THR A 76 -12.95 -8.79 -4.61
CA THR A 76 -12.70 -7.50 -5.25
C THR A 76 -11.48 -6.79 -4.67
N ASN A 77 -11.13 -7.02 -3.40
CA ASN A 77 -10.00 -6.34 -2.76
C ASN A 77 -9.07 -7.35 -2.07
N PRO A 78 -8.29 -8.14 -2.82
CA PRO A 78 -7.51 -9.22 -2.25
C PRO A 78 -6.14 -8.81 -1.72
N TRP A 79 -5.70 -7.56 -1.92
CA TRP A 79 -4.38 -7.08 -1.51
C TRP A 79 -4.49 -6.19 -0.27
N GLY A 80 -3.92 -6.61 0.86
CA GLY A 80 -4.06 -5.93 2.14
C GLY A 80 -2.74 -5.47 2.75
N LEU A 81 -2.78 -4.42 3.57
CA LEU A 81 -1.68 -4.04 4.46
C LEU A 81 -1.90 -4.69 5.82
N VAL A 82 -0.94 -5.51 6.24
CA VAL A 82 -1.03 -6.29 7.48
C VAL A 82 0.19 -6.04 8.35
N TRP A 83 -0.01 -6.01 9.67
CA TRP A 83 1.10 -5.84 10.61
C TRP A 83 1.91 -7.14 10.74
N THR A 84 3.24 -6.96 10.85
CA THR A 84 4.26 -7.99 11.06
C THR A 84 5.10 -7.59 12.27
N GLY A 85 4.94 -8.30 13.37
CA GLY A 85 5.51 -7.98 14.67
C GLY A 85 4.98 -8.88 15.78
N ASP A 86 5.90 -9.35 16.62
CA ASP A 86 5.69 -10.25 17.75
C ASP A 86 4.81 -9.66 18.88
N ASP A 87 4.50 -8.36 18.80
CA ASP A 87 3.80 -7.58 19.84
C ASP A 87 2.27 -7.81 19.84
N GLY A 88 1.79 -8.86 19.16
CA GLY A 88 0.36 -9.21 19.02
C GLY A 88 -0.34 -8.64 17.77
N GLY A 89 0.40 -8.01 16.85
CA GLY A 89 -0.14 -7.43 15.61
C GLY A 89 -0.20 -8.38 14.42
N GLU A 90 0.53 -9.50 14.45
CA GLU A 90 0.51 -10.52 13.38
C GLU A 90 -0.82 -11.28 13.27
N GLY A 91 -1.70 -11.12 14.25
CA GLY A 91 -2.88 -11.96 14.39
C GLY A 91 -4.02 -11.65 13.44
N ALA A 92 -4.20 -10.39 13.01
CA ALA A 92 -5.46 -9.95 12.41
C ALA A 92 -5.35 -9.56 10.92
N ILE A 93 -6.46 -9.65 10.22
CA ILE A 93 -6.64 -9.18 8.84
C ILE A 93 -6.71 -7.65 8.75
N GLY A 94 -7.16 -6.99 9.83
CA GLY A 94 -7.23 -5.54 9.90
C GLY A 94 -8.51 -4.97 9.28
N MET A 95 -8.52 -3.66 9.06
CA MET A 95 -9.68 -2.90 8.57
C MET A 95 -9.81 -2.95 7.05
N ASP A 96 -11.04 -2.85 6.55
CA ASP A 96 -11.38 -2.80 5.12
C ASP A 96 -10.65 -1.72 4.33
N SER A 97 -10.43 -0.56 4.95
CA SER A 97 -9.72 0.58 4.36
C SER A 97 -8.25 0.31 4.01
N ALA A 98 -7.68 -0.79 4.51
CA ALA A 98 -6.32 -1.22 4.21
C ALA A 98 -6.25 -2.31 3.12
N TRP A 99 -7.37 -2.61 2.44
CA TRP A 99 -7.47 -3.62 1.39
C TRP A 99 -7.84 -3.02 0.04
N PHE A 100 -7.16 -3.48 -1.00
CA PHE A 100 -7.08 -2.85 -2.31
C PHE A 100 -7.34 -3.85 -3.43
N LEU A 101 -7.75 -3.33 -4.59
CA LEU A 101 -8.08 -4.12 -5.77
C LEU A 101 -6.82 -4.68 -6.43
N THR A 102 -5.72 -3.93 -6.39
CA THR A 102 -4.47 -4.29 -7.07
C THR A 102 -3.26 -4.22 -6.14
N LEU A 103 -2.22 -4.98 -6.47
CA LEU A 103 -0.92 -4.89 -5.82
C LEU A 103 -0.34 -3.47 -5.94
N GLU A 104 -0.56 -2.80 -7.07
CA GLU A 104 -0.12 -1.42 -7.28
C GLU A 104 -0.69 -0.48 -6.21
N GLU A 105 -2.01 -0.51 -5.99
CA GLU A 105 -2.67 0.31 -4.97
C GLU A 105 -2.10 0.04 -3.56
N ALA A 106 -1.89 -1.23 -3.20
CA ALA A 106 -1.29 -1.59 -1.92
C ALA A 106 0.15 -1.08 -1.78
N VAL A 107 0.95 -1.16 -2.85
CA VAL A 107 2.32 -0.63 -2.90
C VAL A 107 2.36 0.88 -2.68
N HIS A 108 1.44 1.62 -3.29
CA HIS A 108 1.38 3.09 -3.12
C HIS A 108 0.92 3.53 -1.75
N ASN A 109 0.07 2.75 -1.09
CA ASN A 109 -0.35 2.99 0.28
C ASN A 109 0.65 2.46 1.33
N SER A 110 1.81 1.95 0.90
CA SER A 110 2.83 1.39 1.79
C SER A 110 4.24 1.70 1.29
N VAL A 111 4.89 0.75 0.63
CA VAL A 111 6.34 0.77 0.42
C VAL A 111 6.82 1.87 -0.54
N ALA A 112 5.95 2.37 -1.43
CA ALA A 112 6.31 3.44 -2.38
C ALA A 112 6.70 4.76 -1.70
N SER A 113 6.36 4.96 -0.42
CA SER A 113 6.81 6.12 0.37
C SER A 113 8.33 6.23 0.50
N ALA A 114 9.10 5.17 0.19
CA ALA A 114 10.57 5.20 0.17
C ALA A 114 11.14 5.85 -1.11
N LEU A 115 10.30 6.11 -2.10
CA LEU A 115 10.74 6.56 -3.41
C LEU A 115 10.50 8.06 -3.58
N PRO A 116 11.41 8.78 -4.27
CA PRO A 116 11.23 10.18 -4.61
C PRO A 116 10.31 10.34 -5.82
N ILE A 117 9.03 9.99 -5.67
CA ILE A 117 8.02 10.03 -6.74
C ILE A 117 6.85 10.96 -6.41
N TRP A 118 6.92 11.66 -5.29
CA TRP A 118 5.80 12.41 -4.74
C TRP A 118 5.89 13.87 -5.13
N ARG A 119 4.75 14.49 -5.40
CA ARG A 119 4.65 15.91 -5.71
C ARG A 119 3.62 16.57 -4.80
N LEU A 120 3.85 17.84 -4.52
CA LEU A 120 2.82 18.71 -3.99
C LEU A 120 1.90 19.13 -5.12
N TYR A 121 0.59 19.00 -4.89
CA TYR A 121 -0.47 19.48 -5.78
C TYR A 121 -1.29 20.56 -5.09
N GLY A 122 -1.69 21.55 -5.89
CA GLY A 122 -2.81 22.44 -5.59
C GLY A 122 -4.01 22.10 -6.46
N GLN A 123 -5.03 22.95 -6.43
CA GLN A 123 -6.25 22.81 -7.22
C GLN A 123 -5.96 22.71 -8.73
N ASP A 124 -4.99 23.48 -9.24
CA ASP A 124 -4.70 23.60 -10.67
C ASP A 124 -3.60 22.63 -11.17
N GLY A 125 -3.09 21.75 -10.32
CA GLY A 125 -2.08 20.76 -10.69
C GLY A 125 -0.83 20.77 -9.81
N ALA A 126 0.25 20.23 -10.34
CA ALA A 126 1.51 20.05 -9.63
C ALA A 126 2.17 21.42 -9.34
N LEU A 127 2.54 21.63 -8.08
CA LEU A 127 3.24 22.82 -7.60
C LEU A 127 4.72 22.54 -7.31
N SER A 128 5.15 21.30 -7.43
CA SER A 128 6.54 20.88 -7.27
C SER A 128 6.95 19.86 -8.33
N GLU A 129 8.26 19.73 -8.50
CA GLU A 129 8.86 18.52 -9.07
C GLU A 129 8.67 17.32 -8.12
N GLU A 130 9.15 16.14 -8.54
CA GLU A 130 9.19 14.95 -7.68
C GLU A 130 10.12 15.16 -6.47
N MET A 131 9.70 14.63 -5.33
CA MET A 131 10.34 14.77 -4.02
C MET A 131 10.16 13.49 -3.22
N ASP A 132 10.96 13.36 -2.16
CA ASP A 132 10.74 12.36 -1.12
C ASP A 132 9.40 12.62 -0.40
N TRP A 133 8.79 11.55 0.12
CA TRP A 133 7.49 11.59 0.81
C TRP A 133 7.41 12.66 1.91
N ASP A 134 8.40 12.66 2.81
CA ASP A 134 8.44 13.61 3.93
C ASP A 134 8.61 15.05 3.45
N ALA A 135 9.40 15.27 2.40
CA ALA A 135 9.61 16.59 1.83
C ALA A 135 8.35 17.11 1.15
N ALA A 136 7.62 16.25 0.43
CA ALA A 136 6.34 16.60 -0.18
C ALA A 136 5.28 16.95 0.88
N TRP A 137 5.16 16.17 1.96
CA TRP A 137 4.21 16.48 3.04
C TRP A 137 4.59 17.72 3.83
N LYS A 138 5.88 17.94 4.11
CA LYS A 138 6.35 19.18 4.73
C LYS A 138 6.01 20.40 3.87
N ALA A 139 6.17 20.30 2.54
CA ALA A 139 5.79 21.36 1.63
C ALA A 139 4.26 21.59 1.62
N CYS A 140 3.47 20.51 1.64
CA CYS A 140 2.01 20.55 1.72
C CYS A 140 1.52 21.24 3.00
N GLU A 141 2.07 20.88 4.15
CA GLU A 141 1.75 21.51 5.44
C GLU A 141 2.09 22.99 5.43
N ALA A 142 3.29 23.37 4.94
CA ALA A 142 3.68 24.77 4.82
C ALA A 142 2.71 25.58 3.94
N ARG A 143 2.15 24.97 2.88
CA ARG A 143 1.12 25.61 2.05
C ARG A 143 -0.20 25.78 2.78
N ARG A 144 -0.70 24.73 3.45
CA ARG A 144 -1.93 24.80 4.24
C ARG A 144 -1.86 25.82 5.38
N VAL A 145 -0.67 26.07 5.93
CA VAL A 145 -0.46 27.14 6.93
C VAL A 145 -0.49 28.52 6.29
N ALA A 146 0.15 28.70 5.13
CA ALA A 146 0.22 29.98 4.43
C ALA A 146 -1.11 30.38 3.76
N ASP A 147 -1.91 29.38 3.37
CA ASP A 147 -3.18 29.53 2.67
C ASP A 147 -4.18 28.46 3.17
N PRO A 148 -4.87 28.72 4.30
CA PRO A 148 -5.76 27.74 4.94
C PRO A 148 -7.01 27.39 4.13
N ASP A 149 -7.45 28.30 3.25
CA ASP A 149 -8.60 28.09 2.37
C ASP A 149 -8.22 27.37 1.08
N GLY A 150 -6.91 27.20 0.83
CA GLY A 150 -6.39 26.52 -0.34
C GLY A 150 -6.45 25.00 -0.21
N LEU A 151 -6.82 24.34 -1.30
CA LEU A 151 -6.77 22.89 -1.40
C LEU A 151 -5.34 22.47 -1.79
N TYR A 152 -4.67 21.72 -0.91
CA TYR A 152 -3.35 21.14 -1.14
C TYR A 152 -3.31 19.65 -0.80
N GLY A 153 -2.56 18.87 -1.58
CA GLY A 153 -2.37 17.44 -1.34
C GLY A 153 -1.04 16.91 -1.89
N VAL A 154 -0.65 15.71 -1.44
CA VAL A 154 0.52 14.99 -1.94
C VAL A 154 0.04 13.80 -2.77
N ASP A 155 0.56 13.67 -3.99
CA ASP A 155 0.23 12.58 -4.90
C ASP A 155 1.41 12.33 -5.85
N ARG A 156 1.40 11.19 -6.55
CA ARG A 156 2.35 10.84 -7.62
C ARG A 156 1.88 11.34 -8.98
N ASP A 157 0.60 11.16 -9.31
CA ASP A 157 0.07 11.42 -10.64
C ASP A 157 -1.43 11.78 -10.56
N ARG A 158 -1.68 13.01 -10.10
CA ARG A 158 -3.04 13.49 -9.86
C ARG A 158 -3.74 13.82 -11.18
N LYS A 159 -4.83 13.13 -11.47
CA LYS A 159 -5.76 13.46 -12.58
C LYS A 159 -7.06 14.03 -12.03
N GLY A 160 -7.16 15.36 -11.93
CA GLY A 160 -8.38 16.08 -11.53
C GLY A 160 -8.22 16.95 -10.27
N PRO A 161 -9.22 17.77 -9.90
CA PRO A 161 -9.14 18.70 -8.76
C PRO A 161 -9.10 17.97 -7.40
N LEU A 162 -8.74 18.69 -6.33
CA LEU A 162 -8.88 18.22 -4.94
C LEU A 162 -10.36 18.02 -4.59
N ALA A 163 -10.69 16.84 -4.08
CA ALA A 163 -11.99 16.61 -3.47
C ALA A 163 -11.99 17.30 -2.10
N ASP A 164 -13.07 18.03 -1.84
CA ASP A 164 -13.32 18.77 -0.59
C ASP A 164 -13.39 17.86 0.64
#